data_AF-A0A5T1S6Q9-F1
#
_entry.id   AF-A0A5T1S6Q9-F1
#
_cell.length_a   1.000
_cell.length_b   1.000
_cell.length_c   1.000
_cell.angle_alpha   90.00
_cell.angle_beta   90.00
_cell.angle_gamma   90.00
#
_symmetry.space_group_name_H-M   'P 1'
#
loop_
_entity.id
_entity.type
_entity.pdbx_description
1 polymer ?
#
loop_
_entity_poly.entity_id
_entity_poly.type
_entity_poly.pdbx_seq_one_letter_code
_entity_poly.pdbx_strand_id
1 'polypeptide(L)'
;MKVLNFFYENHPKFEVSYERKNQISKPNIIIKGPRFCGKKTLIFNFLSQFKVSEILFLDLYDTRFEKQSLERLADFLNENLQIKILCLYNLDFIPNLE
;
A
#
# COMPACT_ATOMS: atom_id res chain seq x y z
N MET A 1 -9.51 -14.14 3.60
CA MET A 1 -10.23 -13.02 4.26
C MET A 1 -9.49 -12.47 5.47
N LYS A 2 -9.11 -13.29 6.47
CA LYS A 2 -8.52 -12.78 7.73
C LYS A 2 -7.29 -11.87 7.54
N VAL A 3 -6.40 -12.19 6.60
CA VAL A 3 -5.14 -11.45 6.40
C VAL A 3 -5.36 -10.06 5.79
N LEU A 4 -6.16 -9.93 4.72
CA LEU A 4 -6.44 -8.62 4.12
C LEU A 4 -7.24 -7.72 5.07
N ASN A 5 -8.24 -8.28 5.77
CA ASN A 5 -8.96 -7.57 6.84
C ASN A 5 -8.01 -7.09 7.93
N PHE A 6 -7.09 -7.96 8.36
CA PHE A 6 -6.10 -7.61 9.37
C PHE A 6 -5.27 -6.40 8.95
N PHE A 7 -4.73 -6.37 7.72
CA PHE A 7 -3.95 -5.23 7.24
C PHE A 7 -4.78 -3.96 7.04
N TYR A 8 -6.04 -4.11 6.62
CA TYR A 8 -6.95 -2.99 6.45
C TYR A 8 -7.32 -2.34 7.80
N GLU A 9 -7.59 -3.15 8.82
CA GLU A 9 -7.88 -2.68 10.19
C GLU A 9 -6.61 -2.18 10.91
N ASN A 10 -5.45 -2.79 10.63
CA ASN A 10 -4.17 -2.52 11.30
C ASN A 10 -3.18 -1.82 10.35
N HIS A 11 -3.60 -0.68 9.82
CA HIS A 11 -2.78 0.13 8.94
C HIS A 11 -1.65 0.87 9.71
N PRO A 12 -0.54 1.21 9.03
CA PRO A 12 0.48 2.10 9.61
C PRO A 12 -0.07 3.50 9.85
N LYS A 13 0.53 4.24 10.78
CA LYS A 13 0.32 5.70 10.87
C LYS A 13 0.99 6.39 9.69
N PHE A 14 0.18 6.98 8.81
CA PHE A 14 0.64 7.79 7.68
C PHE A 14 0.84 9.23 8.15
N GLU A 15 1.94 9.47 8.87
CA GLU A 15 2.28 10.82 9.34
C GLU A 15 3.11 11.56 8.30
N VAL A 16 2.78 12.85 8.11
CA VAL A 16 3.53 13.75 7.24
C VAL A 16 4.92 13.97 7.85
N SER A 17 5.94 13.71 7.05
CA SER A 17 7.33 14.08 7.35
C SER A 17 7.78 15.25 6.47
N TYR A 18 9.08 15.54 6.43
CA TYR A 18 9.66 16.57 5.57
C TYR A 18 9.18 16.43 4.12
N GLU A 19 8.74 17.54 3.54
CA GLU A 19 8.26 17.57 2.16
C GLU A 19 9.37 17.16 1.19
N ARG A 20 9.02 16.33 0.21
CA ARG A 20 9.95 15.83 -0.82
C ARG A 20 9.76 16.64 -2.10
N LYS A 21 10.86 16.97 -2.78
CA LYS A 21 10.83 17.67 -4.08
C LYS A 21 9.99 16.94 -5.14
N ASN A 22 10.06 15.61 -5.14
CA ASN A 22 9.24 14.77 -6.01
C ASN A 22 7.98 14.37 -5.26
N GLN A 23 6.83 14.47 -5.92
CA GLN A 23 5.54 14.05 -5.40
C GLN A 23 4.91 12.97 -6.29
N ILE A 24 3.99 12.20 -5.73
CA ILE A 24 3.20 11.21 -6.46
C ILE A 24 1.99 11.94 -7.07
N SER A 25 1.90 11.98 -8.40
CA SER A 25 0.84 12.71 -9.11
C SER A 25 0.07 11.89 -10.14
N LYS A 26 0.55 10.68 -10.46
CA LYS A 26 -0.08 9.79 -11.45
C LYS A 26 -0.65 8.55 -10.74
N PRO A 27 -1.76 7.98 -11.25
CA PRO A 27 -2.23 6.67 -10.81
C PRO A 27 -1.27 5.56 -11.28
N ASN A 28 -1.37 4.38 -10.66
CA ASN A 28 -0.70 3.14 -11.09
C ASN A 28 0.81 3.30 -11.30
N ILE A 29 1.49 3.80 -10.27
CA ILE A 29 2.94 4.07 -10.31
C ILE A 29 3.75 2.95 -9.67
N ILE A 30 4.98 2.77 -10.15
CA ILE A 30 5.98 1.90 -9.53
C ILE A 30 7.15 2.77 -9.08
N ILE A 31 7.46 2.74 -7.78
CA ILE A 31 8.58 3.49 -7.21
C ILE A 31 9.76 2.53 -7.00
N LYS A 32 10.85 2.74 -7.74
CA LYS A 32 12.09 1.96 -7.62
C LYS A 32 13.24 2.82 -7.11
N GLY A 33 14.21 2.20 -6.44
CA GLY A 33 15.44 2.87 -6.03
C GLY A 33 16.18 2.13 -4.91
N PRO A 34 17.42 2.54 -4.59
CA PRO A 34 18.25 1.92 -3.56
C PRO A 34 17.59 1.88 -2.17
N ARG A 35 18.06 1.01 -1.27
CA ARG A 35 17.63 1.02 0.13
C ARG A 35 17.90 2.39 0.75
N PHE A 36 17.02 2.82 1.66
CA PHE A 36 17.15 4.08 2.43
C PHE A 36 17.14 5.39 1.63
N CYS A 37 16.71 5.42 0.36
CA CYS A 37 16.61 6.67 -0.41
C CYS A 37 15.33 7.51 -0.17
N GLY A 38 14.54 7.19 0.87
CA GLY A 38 13.34 7.95 1.22
C GLY A 38 12.04 7.55 0.49
N LYS A 39 12.00 6.36 -0.14
CA LYS A 39 10.77 5.84 -0.79
C LYS A 39 9.59 5.74 0.19
N LYS A 40 9.84 5.20 1.38
CA LYS A 40 8.81 5.07 2.43
C LYS A 40 8.22 6.44 2.78
N THR A 41 9.08 7.43 3.01
CA THR A 41 8.66 8.82 3.31
C THR A 41 7.83 9.41 2.18
N LEU A 42 8.24 9.21 0.92
CA LEU A 42 7.47 9.68 -0.24
C LEU A 42 6.07 9.06 -0.29
N ILE A 43 5.96 7.75 -0.08
CA ILE A 43 4.68 7.03 -0.07
C ILE A 43 3.82 7.51 1.11
N PHE A 44 4.38 7.60 2.30
CA PHE A 44 3.63 7.94 3.52
C PHE A 44 3.13 9.38 3.49
N ASN A 45 3.92 10.33 2.98
CA ASN A 45 3.48 11.71 2.77
C ASN A 45 2.35 11.84 1.74
N PHE A 46 2.30 10.94 0.75
CA PHE A 46 1.19 10.89 -0.20
C PHE A 46 -0.05 10.28 0.45
N LEU A 47 0.10 9.13 1.13
CA LEU A 47 -1.01 8.44 1.78
C LEU A 47 -1.65 9.25 2.91
N SER A 48 -0.88 10.10 3.60
CA SER A 48 -1.39 10.98 4.67
C SER A 48 -2.43 12.02 4.19
N GLN A 49 -2.58 12.21 2.88
CA GLN A 49 -3.57 13.11 2.29
C GLN A 49 -4.97 12.49 2.22
N PHE A 50 -5.09 11.19 2.49
CA PHE A 50 -6.33 10.42 2.35
C PHE A 50 -6.81 9.90 3.72
N LYS A 51 -8.09 9.54 3.80
CA LYS A 51 -8.59 8.88 5.00
C LYS A 51 -8.01 7.47 5.07
N VAL A 52 -7.72 7.01 6.27
CA VAL A 52 -7.30 5.64 6.54
C VAL A 52 -8.21 4.60 5.88
N SER A 53 -9.53 4.79 5.97
CA SER A 53 -10.52 3.88 5.37
C SER A 53 -10.46 3.82 3.85
N GLU A 54 -9.77 4.75 3.20
CA GLU A 54 -9.61 4.79 1.74
C GLU A 54 -8.34 4.07 1.27
N ILE A 55 -7.54 3.52 2.20
CA ILE A 55 -6.20 3.01 1.94
C ILE A 55 -6.11 1.54 2.33
N LEU A 56 -5.65 0.71 1.42
CA LEU A 56 -5.15 -0.63 1.72
C LEU A 56 -3.63 -0.63 1.54
N PHE A 57 -2.92 -0.74 2.67
CA PHE A 57 -1.46 -0.82 2.69
C PHE A 57 -1.02 -2.25 3.01
N LEU A 58 -0.29 -2.87 2.09
CA LEU A 58 0.25 -4.21 2.25
C LEU A 58 1.77 -4.15 2.24
N ASP A 59 2.42 -4.53 3.34
CA ASP A 59 3.85 -4.78 3.37
C ASP A 59 4.11 -6.25 3.07
N LEU A 60 4.68 -6.53 1.90
CA LEU A 60 4.91 -7.90 1.44
C LEU A 60 6.05 -8.60 2.19
N TYR A 61 6.83 -7.86 2.99
CA TYR A 61 7.85 -8.42 3.89
C TYR A 61 7.33 -8.64 5.31
N ASP A 62 6.08 -8.29 5.60
CA ASP A 62 5.46 -8.62 6.88
C ASP A 62 5.35 -10.14 7.03
N THR A 63 5.75 -10.67 8.19
CA THR A 63 5.75 -12.12 8.45
C THR A 63 4.35 -12.73 8.43
N ARG A 64 3.31 -11.91 8.60
CA ARG A 64 1.90 -12.31 8.54
C ARG A 64 1.35 -12.30 7.11
N PHE A 65 2.09 -11.73 6.15
CA PHE A 65 1.65 -11.65 4.77
C PHE A 65 1.85 -12.99 4.05
N GLU A 66 0.75 -13.54 3.57
CA GLU A 66 0.74 -14.75 2.74
C GLU A 66 0.43 -14.36 1.29
N LYS A 67 1.29 -14.78 0.34
CA LYS A 67 1.11 -14.45 -1.09
C LYS A 67 -0.24 -14.87 -1.65
N GLN A 68 -0.80 -15.98 -1.17
CA GLN A 68 -2.14 -16.47 -1.52
C GLN A 68 -3.25 -15.45 -1.21
N SER A 69 -3.01 -14.51 -0.29
CA SER A 69 -3.94 -13.42 0.01
C SER A 69 -4.18 -12.51 -1.20
N LEU A 70 -3.25 -12.44 -2.15
CA LEU A 70 -3.41 -11.62 -3.36
C LEU A 70 -4.44 -12.21 -4.34
N GLU A 71 -4.66 -13.53 -4.33
CA GLU A 71 -5.64 -14.19 -5.21
C GLU A 71 -7.07 -13.70 -4.94
N ARG A 72 -7.35 -13.23 -3.73
CA ARG A 72 -8.66 -12.70 -3.33
C ARG A 72 -8.66 -11.18 -3.18
N LEU A 73 -7.62 -10.50 -3.65
CA LEU A 73 -7.51 -9.05 -3.51
C LEU A 73 -8.59 -8.34 -4.32
N ALA A 74 -8.88 -8.81 -5.54
CA ALA A 74 -9.92 -8.25 -6.38
C ALA A 74 -11.30 -8.31 -5.69
N ASP A 75 -11.69 -9.48 -5.18
CA ASP A 75 -12.94 -9.65 -4.42
C ASP A 75 -13.00 -8.72 -3.21
N PHE A 76 -11.90 -8.63 -2.45
CA PHE A 76 -11.83 -7.77 -1.27
C PHE A 76 -12.01 -6.28 -1.60
N LEU A 77 -11.41 -5.81 -2.70
CA LEU A 77 -11.58 -4.43 -3.15
C LEU A 77 -13.01 -4.17 -3.65
N ASN A 78 -13.63 -5.15 -4.31
CA ASN A 78 -15.03 -5.05 -4.75
C ASN A 78 -16.02 -5.03 -3.57
N GLU A 79 -15.73 -5.74 -2.48
CA GLU A 79 -16.51 -5.69 -1.24
C GLU A 79 -16.31 -4.38 -0.46
N ASN A 80 -15.13 -3.75 -0.57
CA ASN A 80 -14.74 -2.55 0.18
C ASN A 80 -14.57 -1.34 -0.74
N LEU A 81 -15.67 -0.89 -1.35
CA LEU A 81 -15.70 0.21 -2.33
C LEU A 81 -15.17 1.55 -1.79
N GLN A 82 -15.00 1.71 -0.48
CA GLN A 82 -14.36 2.89 0.08
C GLN A 82 -12.84 2.95 -0.19
N ILE A 83 -12.19 1.81 -0.47
CA ILE A 83 -10.75 1.75 -0.74
C ILE A 83 -10.48 2.36 -2.11
N LYS A 84 -9.73 3.46 -2.12
CA LYS A 84 -9.34 4.20 -3.34
C LYS A 84 -7.88 3.98 -3.70
N ILE A 85 -7.07 3.60 -2.71
CA ILE A 85 -5.63 3.46 -2.87
C ILE A 85 -5.19 2.09 -2.38
N LEU A 86 -4.60 1.31 -3.29
CA LEU A 86 -3.84 0.11 -2.97
C LEU A 86 -2.34 0.44 -3.00
N CYS A 87 -1.64 0.18 -1.91
CA CYS A 87 -0.19 0.30 -1.83
C CYS A 87 0.44 -1.06 -1.54
N LEU A 88 1.16 -1.60 -2.52
CA LEU A 88 1.98 -2.81 -2.37
C LEU A 88 3.43 -2.39 -2.07
N TYR A 89 3.85 -2.55 -0.83
CA TYR A 89 5.18 -2.16 -0.35
C TYR A 89 6.12 -3.37 -0.27
N ASN A 90 7.42 -3.14 -0.53
CA ASN A 90 8.44 -4.20 -0.63
C ASN A 90 8.13 -5.29 -1.66
N LEU A 91 7.54 -4.90 -2.80
CA LEU A 91 7.25 -5.81 -3.90
C LEU A 91 8.54 -6.40 -4.50
N ASP A 92 8.69 -7.72 -4.40
CA ASP A 92 9.84 -8.51 -4.88
C ASP A 92 9.50 -9.50 -6.00
N PHE A 93 8.24 -9.56 -6.43
CA PHE A 93 7.75 -10.34 -7.57
C PHE A 93 6.77 -9.53 -8.43
N ILE A 94 6.37 -10.07 -9.58
CA ILE A 94 5.31 -9.52 -10.41
C ILE A 94 3.98 -10.12 -9.92
N PRO A 95 3.10 -9.35 -9.26
CA PRO A 95 1.84 -9.89 -8.77
C PRO A 95 0.88 -10.08 -9.95
N ASN A 96 0.20 -11.22 -9.99
CA ASN A 96 -0.97 -11.37 -10.86
C ASN A 96 -2.16 -10.71 -10.15
N LEU A 97 -2.64 -9.60 -10.68
CA LEU A 97 -3.72 -8.77 -10.12
C LEU A 97 -4.94 -8.74 -11.05
N GLU A 98 -5.08 -9.76 -11.90
CA GLU A 98 -6.24 -9.96 -12.79
C GLU A 98 -7.57 -10.12 -12.04
#